data_AF-A0A6N7FQM2-F1
#
_entry.id   AF-A0A6N7FQM2-F1
#
_cell.length_a   1.000
_cell.length_b   1.000
_cell.length_c   1.000
_cell.angle_alpha   90.00
_cell.angle_beta   90.00
_cell.angle_gamma   90.00
#
_symmetry.space_group_name_H-M   'P 1'
#
loop_
_entity.id
_entity.type
_entity.pdbx_description
1 polymer ?
#
loop_
_entity_poly.entity_id
_entity_poly.type
_entity_poly.pdbx_seq_one_letter_code
_entity_poly.pdbx_strand_id
1 'polypeptide(L)'
;MEDLPEDLERLADAAGVVPRYLSDQGEPMASAPEDVRATLALLGLDLSAGADAARDALLAERAARPLEPVVVAWDGVLPHVPVRAPGGRHGELWLELEGGGVLGPPAAWGAPPLPFGEHRLVAEGPDWRSEAVVLAAPTVPHEPAGRRWGVFLPLHALRTARTQGVGDLADLGRLFDWAHERGAAAVVTLPLLATWLDHPAEVSPYSPVSRRAWNELYLDLDGLGAPSAGPSP
;
A
#
# COMPACT_ATOMS: atom_id res chain seq x y z
N MET A 1 32.75 -15.40 -0.79
CA MET A 1 31.30 -15.18 -0.80
C MET A 1 30.72 -16.58 -0.92
N GLU A 2 30.04 -17.06 0.12
CA GLU A 2 29.47 -18.41 0.08
C GLU A 2 28.29 -18.37 -0.89
N ASP A 3 28.28 -19.29 -1.85
CA ASP A 3 27.15 -19.39 -2.76
C ASP A 3 25.92 -19.87 -2.00
N LEU A 4 24.77 -19.26 -2.31
CA LEU A 4 23.50 -19.65 -1.73
C LEU A 4 23.20 -21.11 -2.14
N PRO A 5 22.84 -22.00 -1.19
CA PRO A 5 22.41 -23.34 -1.54
C PRO A 5 21.27 -23.31 -2.57
N GLU A 6 21.35 -24.18 -3.58
CA GLU A 6 20.45 -24.12 -4.75
C GLU A 6 18.97 -24.30 -4.37
N ASP A 7 18.68 -25.14 -3.38
CA ASP A 7 17.34 -25.35 -2.83
C ASP A 7 16.77 -24.08 -2.19
N LEU A 8 17.62 -23.36 -1.44
CA LEU A 8 17.27 -22.08 -0.83
C LEU A 8 17.11 -20.98 -1.87
N GLU A 9 17.91 -20.98 -2.94
CA GLU A 9 17.77 -20.04 -4.06
C GLU A 9 16.42 -20.24 -4.79
N ARG A 10 16.05 -21.49 -5.08
CA ARG A 10 14.75 -21.82 -5.70
C ARG A 10 13.57 -21.44 -4.81
N LEU A 11 13.69 -21.61 -3.49
CA LEU A 11 12.66 -21.17 -2.54
C LEU A 11 12.56 -19.64 -2.50
N ALA A 12 13.70 -18.95 -2.44
CA ALA A 12 13.74 -17.49 -2.42
C ALA A 12 13.06 -16.89 -3.67
N ASP A 13 13.37 -17.42 -4.85
CA ASP A 13 12.73 -17.03 -6.11
C ASP A 13 11.21 -17.24 -6.07
N ALA A 14 10.76 -18.43 -5.66
CA ALA A 14 9.33 -18.72 -5.52
C ALA A 14 8.62 -17.78 -4.53
N ALA A 15 9.29 -17.39 -3.45
CA ALA A 15 8.77 -16.48 -2.44
C ALA A 15 8.89 -14.99 -2.81
N GLY A 16 9.61 -14.64 -3.88
CA GLY A 16 9.90 -13.26 -4.24
C GLY A 16 10.96 -12.57 -3.35
N VAL A 17 11.81 -13.36 -2.67
CA VAL A 17 12.94 -12.87 -1.89
C VAL A 17 14.16 -12.77 -2.79
N VAL A 18 14.76 -11.58 -2.86
CA VAL A 18 15.92 -11.32 -3.72
C VAL A 18 17.21 -11.41 -2.89
N PRO A 19 18.03 -12.47 -3.04
CA PRO A 19 19.20 -12.67 -2.19
C PRO A 19 20.43 -11.89 -2.66
N ARG A 20 20.43 -11.37 -3.89
CA ARG A 20 21.55 -10.65 -4.51
C ARG A 20 21.11 -9.27 -4.97
N TYR A 21 21.89 -8.25 -4.65
CA TYR A 21 21.54 -6.85 -4.94
C TYR A 21 22.79 -6.03 -5.25
N LEU A 22 22.60 -4.79 -5.71
CA LEU A 22 23.68 -3.81 -5.84
C LEU A 22 23.67 -2.89 -4.63
N SER A 23 24.83 -2.64 -4.02
CA SER A 23 24.98 -1.63 -2.98
C SER A 23 24.70 -0.22 -3.52
N ASP A 24 24.63 0.76 -2.62
CA ASP A 24 24.55 2.18 -2.97
C ASP A 24 25.77 2.68 -3.76
N GLN A 25 26.88 1.93 -3.73
CA GLN A 25 28.09 2.17 -4.52
C GLN A 25 28.12 1.36 -5.82
N GLY A 26 27.07 0.59 -6.13
CA GLY A 26 26.97 -0.23 -7.33
C GLY A 26 27.74 -1.55 -7.26
N GLU A 27 28.18 -1.96 -6.07
CA GLU A 27 28.91 -3.21 -5.90
C GLU A 27 27.93 -4.40 -5.78
N PRO A 28 28.19 -5.54 -6.44
CA PRO A 28 27.39 -6.75 -6.27
C PRO A 28 27.50 -7.31 -4.85
N MET A 29 26.37 -7.47 -4.19
CA MET A 29 26.21 -8.03 -2.86
C MET A 29 25.40 -9.32 -2.91
N ALA A 30 25.72 -10.25 -2.01
CA ALA A 30 24.93 -11.44 -1.75
C ALA A 30 24.64 -11.55 -0.24
N SER A 31 23.41 -11.93 0.08
CA SER A 31 22.95 -12.14 1.45
C SER A 31 23.44 -13.48 1.97
N ALA A 32 23.74 -13.57 3.27
CA ALA A 32 24.12 -14.85 3.87
C ALA A 32 22.94 -15.85 3.84
N PRO A 33 23.18 -17.17 3.72
CA PRO A 33 22.11 -18.16 3.73
C PRO A 33 21.20 -18.11 4.97
N GLU A 34 21.74 -17.70 6.12
CA GLU A 34 20.99 -17.52 7.37
C GLU A 34 20.02 -16.33 7.31
N ASP A 35 20.41 -15.21 6.70
CA ASP A 35 19.55 -14.03 6.52
C ASP A 35 18.39 -14.32 5.56
N VAL A 36 18.66 -15.07 4.50
CA VAL A 36 17.63 -15.53 3.55
C VAL A 36 16.62 -16.44 4.25
N ARG A 37 17.09 -17.39 5.06
CA ARG A 37 16.22 -18.27 5.87
C ARG A 37 15.39 -17.48 6.87
N ALA A 38 16.00 -16.54 7.60
CA ALA A 38 15.30 -15.70 8.57
C ALA A 38 14.22 -14.85 7.89
N THR A 39 14.52 -14.27 6.72
CA THR A 39 13.56 -13.49 5.92
C THR A 39 12.38 -14.36 5.48
N LEU A 40 12.64 -15.56 4.94
CA LEU A 40 11.59 -16.50 4.54
C LEU A 40 10.70 -16.92 5.73
N ALA A 41 11.29 -17.17 6.90
CA ALA A 41 10.54 -17.48 8.11
C ALA A 41 9.69 -16.28 8.58
N LEU A 42 10.21 -15.05 8.50
CA LEU A 42 9.45 -13.83 8.80
C LEU A 42 8.28 -13.60 7.84
N LEU A 43 8.38 -14.05 6.60
CA LEU A 43 7.29 -14.07 5.62
C LEU A 43 6.26 -15.19 5.91
N GLY A 44 6.47 -16.01 6.94
CA GLY A 44 5.55 -17.05 7.39
C GLY A 44 5.79 -18.43 6.79
N LEU A 45 6.91 -18.68 6.11
CA LEU A 45 7.22 -19.99 5.55
C LEU A 45 7.78 -20.94 6.62
N ASP A 46 7.24 -22.15 6.70
CA ASP A 46 7.78 -23.22 7.54
C ASP A 46 8.97 -23.91 6.85
N LEU A 47 10.16 -23.75 7.43
CA LEU A 47 11.41 -24.32 6.92
C LEU A 47 11.84 -25.59 7.66
N SER A 48 11.02 -26.09 8.61
CA SER A 48 11.37 -27.22 9.48
C SER A 48 11.64 -28.52 8.70
N ALA A 49 10.97 -28.71 7.57
CA ALA A 49 11.15 -29.82 6.64
C ALA A 49 12.19 -29.56 5.53
N GLY A 50 12.86 -28.40 5.55
CA GLY A 50 13.83 -27.97 4.52
C GLY A 50 13.24 -27.07 3.43
N ALA A 51 14.13 -26.45 2.64
CA ALA A 51 13.76 -25.41 1.68
C ALA A 51 12.93 -25.94 0.48
N ASP A 52 13.26 -27.12 -0.05
CA ASP A 52 12.49 -27.74 -1.14
C ASP A 52 11.05 -28.07 -0.70
N ALA A 53 10.87 -28.62 0.50
CA ALA A 53 9.54 -28.93 1.04
C ALA A 53 8.70 -27.65 1.24
N ALA A 54 9.32 -26.58 1.78
CA ALA A 54 8.67 -25.28 1.93
C ALA A 54 8.26 -24.69 0.56
N ARG A 55 9.11 -24.83 -0.46
CA ARG A 55 8.81 -24.37 -1.82
C ARG A 55 7.62 -25.13 -2.40
N ASP A 56 7.65 -26.45 -2.31
CA ASP A 56 6.60 -27.30 -2.87
C ASP A 56 5.26 -27.02 -2.18
N ALA A 57 5.27 -26.80 -0.85
CA ALA A 57 4.09 -26.35 -0.11
C ALA A 57 3.56 -24.98 -0.60
N LEU A 58 4.44 -23.98 -0.76
CA LEU A 58 4.07 -22.65 -1.28
C LEU A 58 3.46 -22.74 -2.69
N LEU A 59 4.06 -23.52 -3.58
CA LEU A 59 3.58 -23.70 -4.94
C LEU A 59 2.25 -24.46 -4.96
N ALA A 60 2.09 -25.50 -4.12
CA ALA A 60 0.84 -26.23 -3.99
C ALA A 60 -0.29 -25.34 -3.46
N GLU A 61 -0.02 -24.51 -2.44
CA GLU A 61 -0.98 -23.55 -1.90
C GLU A 61 -1.45 -22.58 -2.98
N ARG A 62 -0.52 -21.97 -3.74
CA ARG A 62 -0.85 -21.08 -4.86
C ARG A 62 -1.63 -21.80 -5.96
N ALA A 63 -1.24 -23.02 -6.32
CA ALA A 63 -1.92 -23.80 -7.35
C ALA A 63 -3.34 -24.23 -6.94
N ALA A 64 -3.61 -24.35 -5.64
CA ALA A 64 -4.92 -24.70 -5.12
C ALA A 64 -5.92 -23.53 -5.11
N ARG A 65 -5.46 -22.27 -5.25
CA ARG A 65 -6.33 -21.09 -5.28
C ARG A 65 -7.06 -20.99 -6.62
N PRO A 66 -8.41 -20.93 -6.63
CA PRO A 66 -9.14 -20.82 -7.90
C PRO A 66 -8.90 -19.49 -8.62
N LEU A 67 -8.76 -18.41 -7.85
CA LEU A 67 -8.40 -17.08 -8.33
C LEU A 67 -7.20 -16.55 -7.53
N GLU A 68 -6.38 -15.72 -8.18
CA GLU A 68 -5.46 -14.86 -7.44
C GLU A 68 -6.26 -13.85 -6.60
N PRO A 69 -5.81 -13.50 -5.38
CA PRO A 69 -6.60 -12.67 -4.47
C PRO A 69 -6.80 -11.22 -4.97
N VAL A 70 -5.89 -10.75 -5.82
CA VAL A 70 -5.91 -9.40 -6.40
C VAL A 70 -5.55 -9.49 -7.88
N VAL A 71 -6.31 -8.79 -8.71
CA VAL A 71 -6.04 -8.57 -10.14
C VAL A 71 -5.97 -7.07 -10.37
N VAL A 72 -5.01 -6.61 -11.16
CA VAL A 72 -4.89 -5.19 -11.53
C VAL A 72 -5.33 -5.01 -12.98
N ALA A 73 -6.29 -4.12 -13.20
CA ALA A 73 -6.77 -3.71 -14.51
C ALA A 73 -6.20 -2.32 -14.86
N TRP A 74 -5.01 -2.31 -15.46
CA TRP A 74 -4.35 -1.09 -15.88
C TRP A 74 -5.16 -0.37 -16.96
N ASP A 75 -5.41 0.93 -16.75
CA ASP A 75 -6.29 1.77 -17.58
C ASP A 75 -7.70 1.19 -17.76
N GLY A 76 -8.17 0.44 -16.75
CA GLY A 76 -9.47 -0.22 -16.76
C GLY A 76 -9.53 -1.47 -17.66
N VAL A 77 -8.40 -1.92 -18.21
CA VAL A 77 -8.31 -3.10 -19.05
C VAL A 77 -7.96 -4.31 -18.19
N LEU A 78 -8.93 -5.21 -18.00
CA LEU A 78 -8.71 -6.44 -17.25
C LEU A 78 -7.85 -7.41 -18.08
N PRO A 79 -6.74 -7.95 -17.54
CA PRO A 79 -5.97 -8.98 -18.23
C PRO A 79 -6.75 -10.30 -18.28
N HIS A 80 -6.24 -11.27 -19.04
CA HIS A 80 -6.72 -12.64 -18.94
C HIS A 80 -6.49 -13.17 -17.52
N VAL A 81 -7.58 -13.45 -16.79
CA VAL A 81 -7.51 -14.00 -15.44
C VAL A 81 -7.64 -15.52 -15.52
N PRO A 82 -6.56 -16.29 -15.21
CA PRO A 82 -6.66 -17.74 -15.17
C PRO A 82 -7.54 -18.17 -13.99
N VAL A 83 -8.58 -18.96 -14.28
CA VAL A 83 -9.43 -19.59 -13.26
C VAL A 83 -9.02 -21.04 -13.11
N ARG A 84 -8.57 -21.43 -11.91
CA ARG A 84 -8.19 -22.81 -11.60
C ARG A 84 -9.38 -23.53 -11.00
N ALA A 85 -10.15 -24.25 -11.81
CA ALA A 85 -11.32 -25.00 -11.34
C ALA A 85 -10.91 -26.15 -10.39
N PRO A 86 -11.29 -26.12 -9.10
CA PRO A 86 -11.07 -27.24 -8.18
C PRO A 86 -11.66 -28.52 -8.74
N GLY A 87 -10.86 -29.59 -8.78
CA GLY A 87 -11.26 -30.88 -9.33
C GLY A 87 -11.67 -30.86 -10.81
N GLY A 88 -11.30 -29.83 -11.58
CA GLY A 88 -11.66 -29.67 -12.99
C GLY A 88 -13.13 -29.30 -13.24
N ARG A 89 -13.88 -28.94 -12.19
CA ARG A 89 -15.30 -28.56 -12.30
C ARG A 89 -15.44 -27.09 -12.65
N HIS A 90 -15.63 -26.82 -13.94
CA HIS A 90 -15.82 -25.46 -14.45
C HIS A 90 -16.99 -24.74 -13.77
N GLY A 91 -16.84 -23.42 -13.65
CA GLY A 91 -17.81 -22.53 -13.02
C GLY A 91 -18.12 -21.30 -13.86
N GLU A 92 -19.04 -20.49 -13.37
CA GLU A 92 -19.36 -19.17 -13.90
C GLU A 92 -18.40 -18.12 -13.35
N LEU A 93 -18.29 -17.01 -14.07
CA LEU A 93 -17.35 -15.94 -13.78
C LEU A 93 -17.99 -14.60 -14.11
N TRP A 94 -18.02 -13.66 -13.17
CA TRP A 94 -18.61 -12.32 -13.34
C TRP A 94 -17.87 -11.26 -12.51
N LEU A 95 -18.08 -9.99 -12.85
CA LEU A 95 -17.54 -8.83 -12.13
C LEU A 95 -18.66 -8.04 -11.46
N GLU A 96 -18.48 -7.68 -10.19
CA GLU A 96 -19.32 -6.75 -9.44
C GLU A 96 -18.56 -5.42 -9.33
N LEU A 97 -19.16 -4.33 -9.83
CA LEU A 97 -18.48 -3.04 -9.90
C LEU A 97 -18.64 -2.24 -8.60
N GLU A 98 -17.62 -1.46 -8.21
CA GLU A 98 -17.67 -0.53 -7.06
C GLU A 98 -18.92 0.35 -7.04
N GLY A 99 -19.22 0.98 -8.18
CA GLY A 99 -20.39 1.87 -8.34
C GLY A 99 -21.73 1.13 -8.43
N GLY A 100 -21.73 -0.19 -8.26
CA GLY A 100 -22.87 -1.07 -8.48
C GLY A 100 -22.96 -1.58 -9.92
N GLY A 101 -23.72 -2.66 -10.09
CA GLY A 101 -23.87 -3.36 -11.36
C GLY A 101 -23.00 -4.60 -11.47
N VAL A 102 -23.40 -5.49 -12.37
CA VAL A 102 -22.73 -6.77 -12.61
C VAL A 102 -22.43 -6.89 -14.10
N LEU A 103 -21.18 -7.17 -14.45
CA LEU A 103 -20.79 -7.54 -15.80
C LEU A 103 -20.74 -9.07 -15.89
N GLY A 104 -21.42 -9.61 -16.89
CA GLY A 104 -21.48 -11.04 -17.18
C GLY A 104 -20.12 -11.63 -17.60
N PRO A 105 -20.09 -12.79 -18.29
CA PRO A 105 -18.85 -13.56 -18.52
C PRO A 105 -17.80 -12.81 -19.36
N PRO A 106 -16.52 -13.27 -19.39
CA PRO A 106 -15.36 -12.58 -19.95
C PRO A 106 -15.50 -11.93 -21.33
N ALA A 107 -16.38 -12.42 -22.20
CA ALA A 107 -16.67 -11.79 -23.48
C ALA A 107 -17.25 -10.37 -23.33
N ALA A 108 -17.80 -10.03 -22.16
CA ALA A 108 -18.28 -8.71 -21.79
C ALA A 108 -17.17 -7.80 -21.21
N TRP A 109 -15.96 -8.31 -21.02
CA TRP A 109 -14.85 -7.58 -20.40
C TRP A 109 -13.89 -7.12 -21.49
N GLY A 110 -13.64 -5.81 -21.56
CA GLY A 110 -12.70 -5.24 -22.53
C GLY A 110 -13.25 -4.08 -23.34
N ALA A 111 -14.57 -3.85 -23.34
CA ALA A 111 -15.15 -2.60 -23.85
C ALA A 111 -16.57 -2.36 -23.28
N PRO A 112 -16.85 -1.20 -22.66
CA PRO A 112 -15.89 -0.15 -22.30
C PRO A 112 -14.90 -0.60 -21.21
N PRO A 113 -13.76 0.11 -21.01
CA PRO A 113 -12.88 -0.11 -19.88
C PRO A 113 -13.63 -0.01 -18.54
N LEU A 114 -13.15 -0.74 -17.54
CA LEU A 114 -13.67 -0.63 -16.19
C LEU A 114 -13.43 0.80 -15.66
N PRO A 115 -14.41 1.40 -14.96
CA PRO A 115 -14.19 2.63 -14.21
C PRO A 115 -13.03 2.45 -13.23
N PHE A 116 -12.22 3.48 -12.96
CA PHE A 116 -11.20 3.36 -11.92
C PHE A 116 -11.83 3.17 -10.55
N GLY A 117 -11.27 2.25 -9.76
CA GLY A 117 -11.88 1.84 -8.51
C GLY A 117 -11.54 0.41 -8.07
N GLU A 118 -12.24 -0.03 -7.04
CA GLU A 118 -12.17 -1.36 -6.46
C GLU A 118 -13.41 -2.18 -6.84
N HIS A 119 -13.26 -3.13 -7.76
CA HIS A 119 -14.31 -4.07 -8.15
C HIS A 119 -14.06 -5.45 -7.53
N ARG A 120 -15.04 -6.35 -7.65
CA ARG A 120 -14.92 -7.73 -7.21
C ARG A 120 -15.11 -8.68 -8.39
N LEU A 121 -14.13 -9.56 -8.60
CA LEU A 121 -14.25 -10.69 -9.51
C LEU A 121 -14.72 -11.90 -8.72
N VAL A 122 -15.72 -12.58 -9.24
CA VAL A 122 -16.31 -13.76 -8.60
C VAL A 122 -16.26 -14.93 -9.58
N ALA A 123 -15.72 -16.05 -9.12
CA ALA A 123 -15.77 -17.35 -9.78
C ALA A 123 -16.57 -18.33 -8.91
N GLU A 124 -17.56 -18.99 -9.49
CA GLU A 124 -18.42 -19.94 -8.77
C GLU A 124 -18.66 -21.21 -9.58
N GLY A 125 -18.30 -22.35 -9.01
CA GLY A 125 -18.65 -23.66 -9.52
C GLY A 125 -19.63 -24.41 -8.62
N PRO A 126 -19.92 -25.69 -8.90
CA PRO A 126 -21.00 -26.43 -8.23
C PRO A 126 -20.86 -26.55 -6.71
N ASP A 127 -19.62 -26.65 -6.23
CA ASP A 127 -19.28 -26.87 -4.82
C ASP A 127 -18.12 -25.98 -4.34
N TRP A 128 -17.83 -24.90 -5.08
CA TRP A 128 -16.76 -23.97 -4.75
C TRP A 128 -17.09 -22.55 -5.20
N ARG A 129 -16.61 -21.56 -4.44
CA ARG A 129 -16.68 -20.15 -4.79
C ARG A 129 -15.37 -19.48 -4.41
N SER A 130 -14.88 -18.59 -5.26
CA SER A 130 -13.67 -17.81 -5.03
C SER A 130 -13.88 -16.39 -5.50
N GLU A 131 -13.26 -15.46 -4.79
CA GLU A 131 -13.37 -14.03 -5.08
C GLU A 131 -11.99 -13.40 -5.17
N ALA A 132 -11.86 -12.38 -5.99
CA ALA A 132 -10.66 -11.56 -6.13
C ALA A 132 -11.03 -10.08 -6.12
N VAL A 133 -10.18 -9.25 -5.54
CA VAL A 133 -10.27 -7.79 -5.70
C VAL A 133 -9.73 -7.43 -7.07
N VAL A 134 -10.46 -6.63 -7.83
CA VAL A 134 -10.00 -6.07 -9.10
C VAL A 134 -9.75 -4.58 -8.90
N LEU A 135 -8.49 -4.17 -8.93
CA LEU A 135 -8.09 -2.78 -8.85
C LEU A 135 -7.96 -2.21 -10.27
N ALA A 136 -8.93 -1.40 -10.69
CA ALA A 136 -8.85 -0.65 -11.94
C ALA A 136 -8.13 0.67 -11.67
N ALA A 137 -6.92 0.83 -12.24
CA ALA A 137 -6.04 1.95 -11.92
C ALA A 137 -5.37 2.52 -13.17
N PRO A 138 -5.09 3.82 -13.23
CA PRO A 138 -4.38 4.42 -14.36
C PRO A 138 -2.91 3.98 -14.37
N THR A 139 -2.32 3.86 -15.57
CA THR A 139 -0.87 3.62 -15.74
C THR A 139 -0.04 4.88 -15.50
N VAL A 140 -0.66 6.06 -15.67
CA VAL A 140 -0.02 7.37 -15.51
C VAL A 140 -0.77 8.17 -14.45
N PRO A 141 -0.08 8.70 -13.42
CA PRO A 141 -0.72 9.56 -12.43
C PRO A 141 -1.22 10.86 -13.07
N HIS A 142 -2.16 11.53 -12.42
CA HIS A 142 -2.59 12.85 -12.86
C HIS A 142 -1.43 13.86 -12.82
N GLU A 143 -1.05 14.40 -13.97
CA GLU A 143 -0.04 15.44 -14.08
C GLU A 143 -0.69 16.81 -14.35
N PRO A 144 -0.52 17.79 -13.45
CA PRO A 144 -1.04 19.13 -13.68
C PRO A 144 -0.26 19.84 -14.79
N ALA A 145 -0.96 20.50 -15.71
CA ALA A 145 -0.33 21.22 -16.82
C ALA A 145 0.51 22.42 -16.35
N GLY A 146 1.62 22.65 -17.07
CA GLY A 146 2.49 23.82 -16.95
C GLY A 146 3.53 23.75 -15.85
N ARG A 147 4.54 24.63 -15.91
CA ARG A 147 5.54 24.77 -14.84
C ARG A 147 4.89 25.42 -13.61
N ARG A 148 5.17 24.85 -12.45
CA ARG A 148 4.64 25.31 -11.15
C ARG A 148 5.77 25.37 -10.13
N TRP A 149 5.58 26.18 -9.11
CA TRP A 149 6.46 26.23 -7.95
C TRP A 149 5.65 26.09 -6.67
N GLY A 150 6.29 25.70 -5.58
CA GLY A 150 5.68 25.55 -4.27
C GLY A 150 6.67 25.83 -3.17
N VAL A 151 6.17 25.88 -1.93
CA VAL A 151 6.96 26.09 -0.72
C VAL A 151 7.06 24.78 0.03
N PHE A 152 8.26 24.44 0.50
CA PHE A 152 8.45 23.38 1.50
C PHE A 152 8.74 24.01 2.86
N LEU A 153 7.93 23.70 3.87
CA LEU A 153 8.17 24.12 5.25
C LEU A 153 7.62 23.07 6.24
N PRO A 154 8.49 22.44 7.05
CA PRO A 154 8.03 21.60 8.16
C PRO A 154 7.11 22.37 9.11
N LEU A 155 5.90 21.87 9.37
CA LEU A 155 4.89 22.59 10.13
C LEU A 155 5.35 22.85 11.57
N HIS A 156 6.05 21.89 12.18
CA HIS A 156 6.62 22.09 13.51
C HIS A 156 7.65 23.23 13.58
N ALA A 157 8.25 23.62 12.45
CA ALA A 157 9.22 24.71 12.35
C ALA A 157 8.56 26.06 11.98
N LEU A 158 7.29 26.06 11.56
CA LEU A 158 6.56 27.29 11.27
C LEU A 158 6.33 28.08 12.57
N ARG A 159 6.62 29.38 12.50
CA ARG A 159 6.42 30.34 13.58
C ARG A 159 5.58 31.50 13.08
N THR A 160 4.47 31.75 13.76
CA THR A 160 3.64 32.94 13.58
C THR A 160 3.50 33.67 14.92
N ALA A 161 2.85 34.83 14.93
CA ALA A 161 2.62 35.58 16.16
C ALA A 161 1.75 34.83 17.20
N ARG A 162 1.04 33.77 16.81
CA ARG A 162 0.19 32.97 17.70
C ARG A 162 0.88 31.75 18.29
N THR A 163 1.96 31.29 17.66
CA THR A 163 2.47 29.93 17.85
C THR A 163 2.95 29.73 19.30
N GLN A 164 2.36 28.77 20.02
CA GLN A 164 2.73 28.43 21.40
C GLN A 164 3.45 27.07 21.49
N GLY A 165 4.49 26.87 20.67
CA GLY A 165 5.36 25.69 20.74
C GLY A 165 5.70 25.07 19.40
N VAL A 166 4.69 24.77 18.57
CA VAL A 166 4.80 24.27 17.20
C VAL A 166 3.69 24.90 16.34
N GLY A 167 3.91 25.05 15.04
CA GLY A 167 2.85 25.50 14.15
C GLY A 167 1.67 24.52 14.13
N ASP A 168 0.45 25.04 14.10
CA ASP A 168 -0.79 24.25 14.05
C ASP A 168 -1.42 24.23 12.64
N LEU A 169 -2.53 23.49 12.47
CA LEU A 169 -3.23 23.39 11.18
C LEU A 169 -3.78 24.74 10.67
N ALA A 170 -4.02 25.71 11.53
CA ALA A 170 -4.44 27.04 11.10
C ALA A 170 -3.23 27.93 10.73
N ASP A 171 -2.06 27.72 11.32
CA ASP A 171 -0.79 28.27 10.83
C ASP A 171 -0.50 27.71 9.43
N LEU A 172 -0.73 26.41 9.20
CA LEU A 172 -0.63 25.80 7.89
C LEU A 172 -1.62 26.42 6.88
N GLY A 173 -2.87 26.64 7.28
CA GLY A 173 -3.87 27.34 6.47
C GLY A 173 -3.41 28.74 6.04
N ARG A 174 -2.88 29.54 6.97
CA ARG A 174 -2.32 30.87 6.65
C ARG A 174 -1.10 30.80 5.71
N LEU A 175 -0.28 29.76 5.84
CA LEU A 175 0.85 29.53 4.92
C LEU A 175 0.35 29.22 3.51
N PHE A 176 -0.73 28.42 3.37
CA PHE A 176 -1.39 28.19 2.09
C PHE A 176 -1.87 29.50 1.46
N ASP A 177 -2.60 30.32 2.21
CA ASP A 177 -3.11 31.61 1.71
C ASP A 177 -1.97 32.52 1.25
N TRP A 178 -0.96 32.70 2.10
CA TRP A 178 0.21 33.53 1.80
C TRP A 178 0.96 33.07 0.56
N ALA A 179 1.14 31.75 0.40
CA ALA A 179 1.83 31.17 -0.75
C ALA A 179 0.98 31.31 -2.03
N HIS A 180 -0.32 31.07 -1.93
CA HIS A 180 -1.26 31.19 -3.04
C HIS A 180 -1.32 32.62 -3.60
N GLU A 181 -1.35 33.64 -2.74
CA GLU A 181 -1.30 35.05 -3.13
C GLU A 181 -0.06 35.41 -3.95
N ARG A 182 1.02 34.63 -3.83
CA ARG A 182 2.28 34.81 -4.57
C ARG A 182 2.35 33.95 -5.84
N GLY A 183 1.30 33.18 -6.13
CA GLY A 183 1.24 32.29 -7.28
C GLY A 183 1.87 30.91 -7.03
N ALA A 184 2.10 30.51 -5.78
CA ALA A 184 2.50 29.15 -5.47
C ALA A 184 1.35 28.17 -5.79
N ALA A 185 1.70 27.01 -6.33
CA ALA A 185 0.74 25.95 -6.62
C ALA A 185 0.68 24.87 -5.53
N ALA A 186 1.62 24.87 -4.59
CA ALA A 186 1.70 23.87 -3.54
C ALA A 186 2.40 24.41 -2.28
N VAL A 187 1.95 23.91 -1.14
CA VAL A 187 2.70 23.93 0.12
C VAL A 187 2.92 22.47 0.52
N VAL A 188 4.17 22.13 0.82
CA VAL A 188 4.60 20.79 1.21
C VAL A 188 5.18 20.86 2.61
N THR A 189 4.82 19.90 3.45
CA THR A 189 5.33 19.78 4.81
C THR A 189 5.74 18.34 5.10
N LEU A 190 6.41 18.12 6.23
CA LEU A 190 6.74 16.77 6.69
C LEU A 190 5.47 16.01 7.11
N PRO A 191 5.49 14.67 7.14
CA PRO A 191 4.32 13.88 7.53
C PRO A 191 3.69 14.36 8.85
N LEU A 192 2.38 14.53 8.83
CA LEU A 192 1.58 14.96 10.00
C LEU A 192 0.91 13.75 10.68
N LEU A 193 1.62 12.62 10.70
CA LEU A 193 1.10 11.33 11.15
C LEU A 193 1.21 11.18 12.67
N ALA A 194 0.27 10.44 13.26
CA ALA A 194 0.21 10.20 14.70
C ALA A 194 1.55 9.65 15.24
N THR A 195 1.99 10.19 16.38
CA THR A 195 3.20 9.76 17.10
C THR A 195 2.90 9.60 18.59
N TRP A 196 3.78 8.92 19.32
CA TRP A 196 3.74 8.93 20.79
C TRP A 196 4.23 10.30 21.29
N LEU A 197 3.36 11.00 22.02
CA LEU A 197 3.68 12.30 22.63
C LEU A 197 4.20 12.15 24.06
N ASP A 198 4.08 10.96 24.65
CA ASP A 198 4.60 10.58 25.96
C ASP A 198 6.06 10.10 25.90
N HIS A 199 6.72 10.00 27.07
CA HIS A 199 8.19 9.93 27.13
C HIS A 199 8.79 8.54 26.86
N PRO A 200 9.84 8.46 26.02
CA PRO A 200 10.41 9.55 25.21
C PRO A 200 9.51 9.85 24.01
N ALA A 201 9.19 11.13 23.82
CA ALA A 201 8.38 11.55 22.67
C ALA A 201 9.13 11.18 21.39
N GLU A 202 8.49 10.40 20.53
CA GLU A 202 9.05 10.08 19.22
C GLU A 202 8.84 11.31 18.32
N VAL A 203 9.92 12.07 18.16
CA VAL A 203 9.91 13.35 17.43
C VAL A 203 10.07 13.18 15.92
N SER A 204 10.46 11.98 15.45
CA SER A 204 10.64 11.72 14.03
C SER A 204 9.29 11.61 13.31
N PRO A 205 9.01 12.46 12.30
CA PRO A 205 7.81 12.33 11.48
C PRO A 205 7.82 11.07 10.58
N TYR A 206 8.94 10.34 10.55
CA TYR A 206 9.12 9.09 9.79
C TYR A 206 9.00 7.82 10.65
N SER A 207 8.78 7.97 11.96
CA SER A 207 8.53 6.88 12.88
C SER A 207 7.11 6.93 13.47
N PRO A 208 6.04 7.04 12.65
CA PRO A 208 4.69 7.20 13.17
C PRO A 208 4.16 5.90 13.79
N VAL A 209 3.27 6.05 14.78
CA VAL A 209 2.53 4.91 15.35
C VAL A 209 1.46 4.40 14.38
N SER A 210 0.99 5.28 13.49
CA SER A 210 0.03 4.96 12.45
C SER A 210 0.24 5.84 11.23
N ARG A 211 0.23 5.22 10.04
CA ARG A 211 0.19 5.93 8.75
C ARG A 211 -1.23 6.31 8.31
N ARG A 212 -2.25 6.03 9.13
CA ARG A 212 -3.67 6.30 8.85
C ARG A 212 -4.27 7.40 9.73
N ALA A 213 -3.66 7.69 10.87
CA ALA A 213 -4.14 8.68 11.82
C ALA A 213 -3.27 9.94 11.78
N TRP A 214 -3.91 11.10 12.01
CA TRP A 214 -3.24 12.39 12.10
C TRP A 214 -2.67 12.63 13.49
N ASN A 215 -1.59 13.43 13.56
CA ASN A 215 -0.98 13.83 14.82
C ASN A 215 -1.79 14.96 15.49
N GLU A 216 -2.30 14.68 16.68
CA GLU A 216 -3.05 15.63 17.50
C GLU A 216 -2.23 16.83 17.97
N LEU A 217 -0.90 16.76 17.94
CA LEU A 217 0.00 17.88 18.24
C LEU A 217 -0.26 19.12 17.36
N TYR A 218 -0.74 18.93 16.14
CA TYR A 218 -0.97 20.01 15.17
C TYR A 218 -2.39 20.59 15.22
N LEU A 219 -3.23 20.17 16.18
CA LEU A 219 -4.59 20.72 16.31
C LEU A 219 -4.56 22.22 16.61
N ASP A 220 -5.40 22.98 15.91
CA ASP A 220 -5.69 24.38 16.22
C ASP A 220 -6.61 24.46 17.43
N LEU A 221 -6.04 24.54 18.64
CA LEU A 221 -6.80 24.57 19.88
C LEU A 221 -7.66 25.84 20.03
N ASP A 222 -7.22 26.98 19.47
CA ASP A 222 -8.00 28.21 19.51
C ASP A 222 -9.32 28.07 18.72
N GLY A 223 -9.29 27.33 17.62
CA GLY A 223 -10.44 27.09 16.73
C GLY A 223 -11.45 26.06 17.25
N LEU A 224 -11.06 25.21 18.21
CA LEU A 224 -11.94 24.16 18.78
C LEU A 224 -13.00 24.71 19.75
N GLY A 225 -12.85 25.96 20.22
CA GLY A 225 -13.72 26.54 21.24
C GLY A 225 -13.49 25.93 22.63
N ALA A 226 -14.27 26.40 23.62
CA ALA A 226 -14.19 25.83 24.97
C ALA A 226 -14.65 24.37 24.95
N PRO A 227 -13.96 23.45 25.65
CA PRO A 227 -14.38 22.06 25.73
C PRO A 227 -15.81 21.99 26.23
N SER A 228 -16.69 21.32 25.48
CA SER A 228 -18.03 20.99 26.01
C SER A 228 -17.82 20.13 27.24
N ALA A 229 -18.45 20.49 28.37
CA ALA A 229 -18.41 19.66 29.57
C ALA A 229 -18.86 18.23 29.19
N GLY A 230 -17.91 17.31 29.10
CA GLY A 230 -18.20 15.90 28.88
C GLY A 230 -19.00 15.36 30.06
N PRO A 231 -19.67 14.21 29.90
CA PRO A 231 -20.28 13.54 31.05
C PRO A 231 -19.22 13.35 32.13
N SER A 232 -19.54 13.76 33.36
CA SER A 232 -18.68 13.47 34.52
C SER A 232 -18.41 11.96 34.59
N PRO A 233 -17.19 11.55 34.96
CA PRO A 233 -16.77 10.16 34.98
C PRO A 233 -17.64 9.28 35.88
#